data_AF-A0A940TQU7-F1
#
_entry.id   AF-A0A940TQU7-F1
#
_cell.length_a   1.000
_cell.length_b   1.000
_cell.length_c   1.000
_cell.angle_alpha   90.00
_cell.angle_beta   90.00
_cell.angle_gamma   90.00
#
_symmetry.space_group_name_H-M   'P 1'
#
loop_
_entity.id
_entity.type
_entity.pdbx_description
1 polymer ?
#
loop_
_entity_poly.entity_id
_entity_poly.type
_entity_poly.pdbx_seq_one_letter_code
_entity_poly.pdbx_strand_id
1 'polypeptide(L)'
;MNNLTCNCVPRLDGVPAAELGRLFPEPSITAPLLSLLQESGIDGFNLRSIVVLRDDAPILLLPLFETRFDLSTFVEGWIKKSLKVAGRLMPSVFQPRVLSVGLLVGEWSEIGIDPHIDAGTLE
;
A
#
# COMPACT_ATOMS: atom_id res chain seq x y z
N MET A 1 -19.45 21.90 -9.60
CA MET A 1 -19.36 20.50 -10.04
C MET A 1 -18.01 20.03 -9.55
N ASN A 2 -17.96 19.31 -8.44
CA ASN A 2 -16.70 18.94 -7.82
C ASN A 2 -16.08 17.83 -8.68
N ASN A 3 -14.83 18.01 -9.12
CA ASN A 3 -14.17 16.99 -9.93
C ASN A 3 -13.50 15.97 -9.00
N LEU A 4 -13.88 14.70 -9.14
CA LEU A 4 -13.26 13.60 -8.40
C LEU A 4 -12.37 12.81 -9.34
N THR A 5 -11.13 12.60 -8.93
CA THR A 5 -10.19 11.72 -9.64
C THR A 5 -9.68 10.65 -8.69
N CYS A 6 -9.48 9.44 -9.20
CA CYS A 6 -8.96 8.31 -8.44
C CYS A 6 -7.76 7.74 -9.18
N ASN A 7 -6.59 7.82 -8.56
CA ASN A 7 -5.32 7.44 -9.16
C ASN A 7 -4.64 6.36 -8.33
N CYS A 8 -4.11 5.33 -8.99
CA CYS A 8 -3.14 4.41 -8.38
C CYS A 8 -1.74 4.94 -8.67
N VAL A 9 -1.09 5.51 -7.65
CA VAL A 9 0.23 6.13 -7.76
C VAL A 9 1.30 5.22 -7.16
N PRO A 10 2.52 5.22 -7.71
CA PRO A 10 3.64 4.60 -7.03
C PRO A 10 3.93 5.35 -5.73
N ARG A 11 4.19 4.61 -4.66
CA ARG A 11 4.55 5.15 -3.34
C ARG A 11 3.53 6.18 -2.85
N LEU A 12 3.98 7.39 -2.51
CA LEU A 12 3.17 8.54 -2.09
C LEU A 12 3.25 9.69 -3.12
N ASP A 13 3.54 9.38 -4.38
CA ASP A 13 3.76 10.40 -5.41
C ASP A 13 2.57 11.34 -5.55
N GLY A 14 2.82 12.65 -5.49
CA GLY A 14 1.79 13.68 -5.58
C GLY A 14 1.04 13.97 -4.28
N VAL A 15 1.40 13.35 -3.15
CA VAL A 15 0.81 13.64 -1.84
C VAL A 15 1.83 14.36 -0.95
N PRO A 16 1.68 15.68 -0.71
CA PRO A 16 2.56 16.42 0.19
C PRO A 16 2.52 15.89 1.63
N ALA A 17 3.62 15.99 2.37
CA ALA A 17 3.69 15.51 3.77
C ALA A 17 2.64 16.18 4.68
N ALA A 18 2.33 17.46 4.46
CA ALA A 18 1.27 18.17 5.19
C ALA A 18 -0.11 17.56 4.93
N GLU A 19 -0.40 17.18 3.68
CA GLU A 19 -1.64 16.50 3.32
C GLU A 19 -1.70 15.09 3.91
N LEU A 20 -0.58 14.38 3.94
CA LEU A 20 -0.50 13.05 4.55
C LEU A 20 -0.82 13.10 6.06
N GLY A 21 -0.25 14.06 6.78
CA GLY A 21 -0.55 14.26 8.21
C GLY A 21 -1.99 14.69 8.47
N ARG A 22 -2.61 15.41 7.52
CA ARG A 22 -4.04 15.76 7.59
C ARG A 22 -4.95 14.56 7.36
N LEU A 23 -4.60 13.67 6.43
CA LEU A 23 -5.35 12.44 6.12
C LEU A 23 -5.21 11.38 7.22
N PHE A 24 -4.08 11.36 7.92
CA PHE A 24 -3.78 10.47 9.04
C PHE A 24 -3.47 11.30 10.30
N PRO A 25 -4.48 11.94 10.91
CA PRO A 25 -4.27 12.81 12.07
C PRO A 25 -3.78 12.02 13.30
N GLU A 26 -3.09 12.70 14.20
CA GLU A 26 -2.66 12.10 15.48
C GLU A 26 -3.87 11.52 16.25
N PRO A 27 -3.73 10.35 16.89
CA PRO A 27 -2.46 9.65 17.20
C PRO A 27 -2.01 8.63 16.14
N SER A 28 -2.43 8.73 14.87
CA SER A 28 -2.00 7.80 13.82
C SER A 28 -0.48 7.78 13.62
N ILE A 29 0.09 6.59 13.51
CA ILE A 29 1.50 6.38 13.10
C ILE A 29 1.64 6.06 11.61
N THR A 30 0.53 6.04 10.86
CA THR A 30 0.52 5.56 9.47
C THR A 30 1.29 6.49 8.54
N ALA A 31 1.11 7.81 8.66
CA ALA A 31 1.88 8.79 7.90
C ALA A 31 3.42 8.63 8.07
N PRO A 32 3.99 8.64 9.30
CA PRO A 32 5.42 8.45 9.47
C PRO A 32 5.90 7.06 9.04
N LEU A 33 5.09 6.01 9.22
CA LEU A 33 5.43 4.66 8.79
C LEU A 33 5.47 4.52 7.26
N LEU A 34 4.54 5.15 6.53
CA LEU A 34 4.54 5.17 5.06
C LEU A 34 5.79 5.87 4.51
N SER A 35 6.16 7.02 5.10
CA SER A 35 7.40 7.73 4.75
C SER A 35 8.63 6.85 5.01
N LEU A 36 8.71 6.21 6.18
CA LEU A 36 9.82 5.32 6.51
C LEU A 36 9.93 4.14 5.54
N LEU A 37 8.81 3.50 5.21
CA LEU A 37 8.79 2.39 4.26
C LEU A 37 9.22 2.82 2.86
N GLN A 38 8.80 4.00 2.41
CA GLN A 38 9.23 4.58 1.14
C GLN A 38 10.75 4.82 1.10
N GLU A 39 11.31 5.35 2.18
CA GLU A 39 12.75 5.62 2.32
C GLU A 39 13.59 4.35 2.48
N SER A 40 13.02 3.31 3.12
CA SER A 40 13.75 2.08 3.45
C SER A 40 14.19 1.26 2.22
N GLY A 41 13.51 1.41 1.08
CA GLY A 41 13.87 0.72 -0.16
C GLY A 41 13.92 -0.81 -0.05
N ILE A 42 13.04 -1.42 0.77
CA ILE A 42 13.04 -2.86 1.01
C ILE A 42 12.86 -3.64 -0.30
N ASP A 43 13.84 -4.46 -0.64
CA ASP A 43 13.80 -5.30 -1.83
C ASP A 43 12.58 -6.23 -1.83
N GLY A 44 11.89 -6.27 -2.97
CA GLY A 44 10.69 -7.10 -3.14
C GLY A 44 9.43 -6.51 -2.50
N PHE A 45 9.52 -5.33 -1.88
CA PHE A 45 8.38 -4.57 -1.39
C PHE A 45 8.26 -3.24 -2.13
N ASN A 46 7.14 -3.01 -2.81
CA ASN A 46 6.87 -1.73 -3.45
C ASN A 46 5.63 -1.09 -2.85
N LEU A 47 5.80 0.05 -2.19
CA LEU A 47 4.68 0.87 -1.75
C LEU A 47 3.94 1.44 -2.98
N ARG A 48 2.62 1.41 -2.93
CA ARG A 48 1.69 2.07 -3.86
C ARG A 48 0.59 2.72 -3.04
N SER A 49 -0.17 3.62 -3.65
CA SER A 49 -1.34 4.20 -2.98
C SER A 49 -2.46 4.40 -3.98
N ILE A 50 -3.70 4.20 -3.54
CA ILE A 50 -4.85 4.78 -4.21
C ILE A 50 -5.09 6.14 -3.57
N VAL A 51 -5.06 7.19 -4.38
CA VAL A 51 -5.32 8.56 -3.94
C VAL A 51 -6.55 9.05 -4.66
N VAL A 52 -7.54 9.48 -3.88
CA VAL A 52 -8.72 10.17 -4.41
C VAL A 52 -8.50 11.66 -4.20
N LEU A 53 -8.60 12.44 -5.27
CA LEU A 53 -8.51 13.89 -5.22
C LEU A 53 -9.88 14.51 -5.51
N ARG A 54 -10.18 15.58 -4.78
CA ARG A 54 -11.27 16.52 -5.06
C ARG A 54 -10.65 17.86 -5.40
N ASP A 55 -10.91 18.34 -6.62
CA ASP A 55 -10.38 19.64 -7.08
C ASP A 55 -8.86 19.75 -6.82
N ASP A 56 -8.13 18.69 -7.20
CA ASP A 56 -6.68 18.49 -7.03
C ASP A 56 -6.15 18.39 -5.58
N ALA A 57 -7.03 18.43 -4.57
CA ALA A 57 -6.68 18.18 -3.17
C ALA A 57 -6.97 16.71 -2.78
N PRO A 58 -6.03 15.99 -2.13
CA PRO A 58 -6.25 14.60 -1.75
C PRO A 58 -7.27 14.51 -0.61
N ILE A 59 -8.33 13.72 -0.79
CA ILE A 59 -9.39 13.53 0.20
C ILE A 59 -9.44 12.12 0.79
N LEU A 60 -8.83 11.16 0.10
CA LEU A 60 -8.67 9.79 0.58
C LEU A 60 -7.33 9.23 0.11
N LEU A 61 -6.66 8.49 1.00
CA LEU A 61 -5.47 7.72 0.68
C LEU A 61 -5.61 6.30 1.23
N LEU A 62 -5.56 5.32 0.33
CA LEU A 62 -5.47 3.91 0.67
C LEU A 62 -4.04 3.43 0.40
N PRO A 63 -3.25 3.10 1.44
CA PRO A 63 -1.93 2.53 1.22
C PRO A 63 -2.07 1.11 0.67
N LEU A 64 -1.24 0.81 -0.31
CA LEU A 64 -1.12 -0.49 -0.94
C LEU A 64 0.34 -0.94 -0.88
N PHE A 65 0.57 -2.24 -0.85
CA PHE A 65 1.90 -2.76 -1.08
C PHE A 65 1.89 -3.90 -2.08
N GLU A 66 2.91 -3.90 -2.89
CA GLU A 66 3.21 -4.99 -3.78
C GLU A 66 4.37 -5.82 -3.21
N THR A 67 4.15 -7.11 -3.06
CA THR A 67 5.18 -8.04 -2.59
C THR A 67 5.19 -9.33 -3.40
N ARG A 68 6.27 -10.11 -3.27
CA ARG A 68 6.35 -11.47 -3.83
C ARG A 68 6.01 -12.48 -2.74
N PHE A 69 5.01 -13.31 -3.00
CA PHE A 69 4.58 -14.32 -2.05
C PHE A 69 5.28 -15.66 -2.32
N ASP A 70 6.19 -16.10 -1.46
CA ASP A 70 6.90 -17.37 -1.63
C ASP A 70 5.96 -18.56 -1.31
N LEU A 71 5.53 -19.30 -2.34
CA LEU A 71 4.63 -20.45 -2.18
C LEU A 71 5.25 -21.59 -1.36
N SER A 72 6.57 -21.64 -1.25
CA SER A 72 7.26 -22.64 -0.40
C SER A 72 6.99 -22.43 1.10
N THR A 73 6.42 -21.29 1.49
CA THR A 73 6.00 -21.02 2.88
C THR A 73 4.80 -21.85 3.31
N PHE A 74 3.94 -22.30 2.36
CA PHE A 74 2.73 -23.08 2.64
C PHE A 74 2.95 -24.59 2.73
N VAL A 75 4.17 -25.06 2.48
CA VAL A 75 4.47 -26.50 2.46
C VAL A 75 5.68 -26.82 3.33
N GLU A 76 5.77 -28.07 3.75
CA GLU A 76 6.85 -28.56 4.59
C GLU A 76 7.63 -29.70 3.94
N GLY A 77 8.74 -30.09 4.57
CA GLY A 77 9.54 -31.25 4.17
C GLY A 77 10.21 -31.11 2.80
N TRP A 78 10.21 -32.21 2.04
CA TRP A 78 10.93 -32.30 0.76
C TRP A 78 10.31 -31.42 -0.34
N ILE A 79 8.99 -31.19 -0.29
CA ILE A 79 8.26 -30.34 -1.25
C ILE A 79 8.75 -28.90 -1.15
N LYS A 80 8.94 -28.38 0.08
CA LYS A 80 9.51 -27.04 0.32
C LYS A 80 10.87 -26.86 -0.33
N LYS A 81 11.76 -27.86 -0.21
CA LYS A 81 13.10 -27.82 -0.84
C LYS A 81 12.99 -27.79 -2.36
N SER A 82 12.13 -28.63 -2.95
CA SER A 82 11.88 -28.65 -4.39
C SER A 82 11.32 -27.32 -4.89
N LEU A 83 10.34 -26.74 -4.19
CA LEU A 83 9.75 -25.45 -4.56
C LEU A 83 10.74 -24.28 -4.43
N LYS A 84 11.63 -24.29 -3.44
CA LYS A 84 12.69 -23.27 -3.34
C LYS A 84 13.68 -23.33 -4.51
N VAL A 85 14.01 -24.53 -4.98
CA VAL A 85 14.87 -24.69 -6.17
C VAL A 85 14.12 -24.27 -7.43
N ALA A 86 12.89 -24.72 -7.60
CA ALA A 86 12.05 -24.35 -8.74
C ALA A 86 11.76 -22.84 -8.78
N GLY A 87 11.57 -22.20 -7.62
CA GLY A 87 11.35 -20.76 -7.52
C GLY A 87 12.56 -19.91 -7.86
N ARG A 88 13.79 -20.45 -7.79
CA ARG A 88 14.97 -19.76 -8.33
C ARG A 88 15.01 -19.79 -9.87
N LEU A 89 14.46 -20.83 -10.48
CA LEU A 89 14.42 -21.02 -11.93
C LEU A 89 13.24 -20.30 -12.59
N MET A 90 12.07 -20.32 -11.94
CA MET A 90 10.82 -19.72 -12.44
C MET A 90 10.16 -18.85 -11.36
N PRO A 91 10.78 -17.73 -10.98
CA PRO A 91 10.28 -16.89 -9.89
C PRO A 91 8.88 -16.35 -10.14
N SER A 92 8.49 -16.10 -11.39
CA SER A 92 7.15 -15.62 -11.74
C SER A 92 6.01 -16.59 -11.35
N VAL A 93 6.27 -17.89 -11.28
CA VAL A 93 5.26 -18.92 -10.96
C VAL A 93 5.25 -19.23 -9.46
N PHE A 94 6.42 -19.33 -8.84
CA PHE A 94 6.54 -19.77 -7.44
C PHE A 94 6.65 -18.63 -6.43
N GLN A 95 6.84 -17.41 -6.91
CA GLN A 95 6.85 -16.17 -6.12
C GLN A 95 5.95 -15.13 -6.78
N PRO A 96 4.64 -15.40 -6.94
CA PRO A 96 3.70 -14.48 -7.58
C PRO A 96 3.74 -13.10 -6.92
N ARG A 97 3.61 -12.07 -7.76
CA ARG A 97 3.44 -10.68 -7.29
C ARG A 97 2.00 -10.52 -6.81
N VAL A 98 1.85 -10.05 -5.58
CA VAL A 98 0.56 -9.77 -4.96
C VAL A 98 0.51 -8.28 -4.63
N LEU A 99 -0.61 -7.65 -4.94
CA LEU A 99 -0.94 -6.31 -4.48
C LEU A 99 -1.94 -6.43 -3.33
N SER A 100 -1.56 -5.94 -2.17
CA SER A 100 -2.35 -6.01 -0.94
C SER A 100 -2.69 -4.61 -0.46
N VAL A 101 -3.84 -4.49 0.19
CA VAL A 101 -4.27 -3.27 0.88
C VAL A 101 -3.60 -3.22 2.26
N GLY A 102 -3.10 -2.05 2.64
CA GLY A 102 -2.52 -1.80 3.96
C GLY A 102 -1.00 -1.78 4.00
N LEU A 103 -0.46 -2.26 5.12
CA LEU A 103 0.96 -2.29 5.43
C LEU A 103 1.41 -3.72 5.76
N LEU A 104 2.70 -4.01 5.55
CA LEU A 104 3.28 -5.34 5.78
C LEU A 104 3.30 -5.74 7.27
N VAL A 105 3.14 -4.75 8.16
CA VAL A 105 3.15 -4.90 9.62
C VAL A 105 1.70 -4.84 10.13
N GLY A 106 0.97 -5.95 10.03
CA GLY A 106 -0.34 -6.14 10.65
C GLY A 106 -1.54 -6.01 9.71
N GLU A 107 -2.56 -6.83 9.97
CA GLU A 107 -3.84 -6.93 9.24
C GLU A 107 -4.72 -5.64 9.31
N TRP A 108 -4.17 -4.53 9.78
CA TRP A 108 -4.87 -3.29 10.05
C TRP A 108 -4.37 -2.23 9.07
N SER A 109 -5.11 -2.06 7.98
CA SER A 109 -4.91 -0.95 7.05
C SER A 109 -5.71 0.25 7.53
N GLU A 110 -5.03 1.31 7.96
CA GLU A 110 -5.68 2.60 8.13
C GLU A 110 -5.93 3.23 6.75
N ILE A 111 -7.12 3.79 6.55
CA ILE A 111 -7.47 4.57 5.36
C ILE A 111 -7.41 6.03 5.77
N GLY A 112 -6.58 6.81 5.08
CA GLY A 112 -6.48 8.24 5.32
C GLY A 112 -7.70 8.92 4.70
N ILE A 113 -8.44 9.71 5.47
CA ILE A 113 -9.65 10.40 5.02
C ILE A 113 -9.54 11.85 5.47
N ASP A 114 -9.90 12.78 4.59
CA ASP A 114 -9.99 14.18 4.94
C ASP A 114 -11.04 14.40 6.04
N PRO A 115 -10.66 14.91 7.22
CA PRO A 115 -11.62 15.17 8.30
C PRO A 115 -12.66 16.25 7.95
N HIS A 116 -12.41 17.06 6.93
CA HIS A 116 -13.33 18.09 6.44
C HIS A 116 -14.19 17.61 5.26
N ILE A 117 -14.13 16.33 4.90
CA ILE A 117 -15.05 15.77 3.91
C ILE A 117 -16.46 15.77 4.51
N ASP A 118 -17.29 16.69 4.04
CA ASP A 118 -18.65 16.84 4.57
C ASP A 118 -19.48 15.58 4.27
N ALA A 119 -20.17 15.04 5.28
CA ALA A 119 -20.92 13.79 5.13
C ALA A 119 -22.03 13.89 4.08
N GLY A 120 -22.54 15.10 3.83
CA GLY A 120 -23.54 15.40 2.80
C GLY A 120 -23.00 15.45 1.36
N THR A 121 -21.70 15.20 1.14
CA THR A 121 -21.11 15.19 -0.21
C THR A 121 -21.05 13.80 -0.88
N LEU A 122 -21.58 12.77 -0.21
CA LEU A 122 -21.63 11.38 -0.72
C LEU A 122 -23.01 10.98 -1.28
N GLU A 123 -23.98 11.90 -1.29
CA GLU A 123 -25.27 11.76 -1.98
C GLU A 123 -25.21 12.18 -3.45
#